data_AF-A0A2W7R8J7-F1
#
_entry.id   AF-A0A2W7R8J7-F1
#
_cell.length_a   1.000
_cell.length_b   1.000
_cell.length_c   1.000
_cell.angle_alpha   90.00
_cell.angle_beta   90.00
_cell.angle_gamma   90.00
#
_symmetry.space_group_name_H-M   'P 1'
#
loop_
_entity.id
_entity.type
_entity.pdbx_description
1 polymer ?
#
loop_
_entity_poly.entity_id
_entity_poly.type
_entity_poly.pdbx_seq_one_letter_code
_entity_poly.pdbx_strand_id
1 'polypeptide(L)'
;MAQVLAKITPTRGGGAEDGPRGLTRREKAAIIVRLMLAEGGSLPPLSSLPEDLQAGLTEQMARMRSVDRATMTAVIEEFLDELDQVGLSFPGGLEGALAVMDGHISPDTANRLRRLAGSGGKGDPWEKLIGLPVDELLPVLEQESTEVAAVMLSKLPVPKAAELLGKLPGEKARRVAYAVSMTGSVEPETVRRIGQSLAAQFANQPARAFSGTPVDRVGAILNVSPALTRDEVLKGLEEADAAFAEKVRKAIFTFQHIPARLSPRDVPKVIRVVDQLRLVTALAAAQTTPEGTEVAEFLLSNMSQRMAQGLREEAGQRGKVKEKEAEEAMNAVVAGIRQLEESGEVVLIVEEDE
;
A
#
# COMPACT_ATOMS: atom_id res chain seq x y z
N MET A 1 -84.23 -37.67 -31.82
CA MET A 1 -83.68 -37.94 -30.48
C MET A 1 -82.32 -37.24 -30.39
N ALA A 2 -82.17 -36.39 -29.38
CA ALA A 2 -81.20 -35.30 -29.31
C ALA A 2 -79.77 -35.74 -28.97
N GLN A 3 -78.81 -35.02 -29.55
CA GLN A 3 -77.38 -35.06 -29.23
C GLN A 3 -77.01 -33.97 -28.20
N VAL A 4 -76.18 -34.39 -27.24
CA VAL A 4 -75.01 -33.72 -26.65
C VAL A 4 -75.15 -32.28 -26.14
N LEU A 5 -74.98 -32.10 -24.82
CA LEU A 5 -74.25 -30.97 -24.22
C LEU A 5 -73.79 -31.28 -22.77
N ALA A 6 -72.47 -31.24 -22.61
CA ALA A 6 -71.62 -30.95 -21.45
C ALA A 6 -72.13 -31.17 -20.00
N LYS A 7 -71.40 -32.01 -19.25
CA LYS A 7 -71.11 -31.79 -17.82
C LYS A 7 -69.63 -32.02 -17.55
N ILE A 8 -68.93 -30.92 -17.27
CA ILE A 8 -67.58 -30.88 -16.72
C ILE A 8 -67.64 -31.46 -15.31
N THR A 9 -66.82 -32.49 -15.04
CA THR A 9 -66.55 -32.98 -13.68
C THR A 9 -65.05 -32.75 -13.41
N PRO A 10 -64.67 -32.15 -12.27
CA PRO A 10 -63.29 -31.79 -11.99
C PRO A 10 -62.52 -33.00 -11.47
N THR A 11 -61.41 -33.37 -12.10
CA THR A 11 -60.43 -34.30 -11.51
C THR A 11 -59.55 -33.51 -10.55
N ARG A 12 -59.98 -33.47 -9.29
CA ARG A 12 -59.13 -33.16 -8.14
C ARG A 12 -58.42 -34.46 -7.75
N GLY A 13 -57.10 -34.43 -7.66
CA GLY A 13 -56.32 -35.47 -6.98
C GLY A 13 -55.34 -36.20 -7.89
N GLY A 14 -54.08 -35.82 -7.76
CA GLY A 14 -52.93 -36.51 -8.33
C GLY A 14 -51.64 -36.01 -7.71
N GLY A 15 -51.66 -35.69 -6.41
CA GLY A 15 -50.45 -35.68 -5.60
C GLY A 15 -50.10 -37.14 -5.35
N ALA A 16 -49.18 -37.67 -6.16
CA ALA A 16 -48.55 -38.96 -5.98
C ALA A 16 -47.09 -38.79 -6.38
N GLU A 17 -46.23 -38.71 -5.37
CA GLU A 17 -45.13 -39.67 -5.17
C GLU A 17 -43.83 -39.26 -5.88
N ASP A 18 -43.09 -38.35 -5.26
CA ASP A 18 -41.63 -38.46 -5.26
C ASP A 18 -41.26 -38.85 -3.82
N GLY A 19 -41.06 -40.15 -3.58
CA GLY A 19 -40.19 -40.60 -2.49
C GLY A 19 -38.79 -39.98 -2.68
N PRO A 20 -37.92 -39.99 -1.65
CA PRO A 20 -36.73 -39.14 -1.63
C PRO A 20 -35.85 -39.46 -2.84
N ARG A 21 -35.91 -38.61 -3.87
CA ARG A 21 -34.90 -38.59 -4.92
C ARG A 21 -33.59 -38.39 -4.18
N GLY A 22 -32.70 -39.36 -4.28
CA GLY A 22 -31.37 -39.27 -3.70
C GLY A 22 -30.71 -38.02 -4.23
N LEU A 23 -30.74 -36.95 -3.44
CA LEU A 23 -30.20 -35.67 -3.85
C LEU A 23 -28.71 -35.86 -4.12
N THR A 24 -28.24 -35.35 -5.24
CA THR A 24 -26.83 -35.29 -5.55
C THR A 24 -26.14 -34.32 -4.59
N ARG A 25 -24.83 -34.49 -4.38
CA ARG A 25 -24.04 -33.55 -3.55
C ARG A 25 -24.15 -32.10 -4.02
N ARG A 26 -24.29 -31.88 -5.34
CA ARG A 26 -24.49 -30.55 -5.92
C ARG A 26 -25.85 -29.94 -5.54
N GLU A 27 -26.90 -30.75 -5.51
CA GLU A 27 -28.24 -30.32 -5.07
C GLU A 27 -28.25 -30.01 -3.58
N LYS A 28 -27.63 -30.86 -2.75
CA LYS A 28 -27.49 -30.61 -1.31
C LYS A 28 -26.73 -29.32 -1.03
N ALA A 29 -25.60 -29.09 -1.71
CA ALA A 29 -24.84 -27.85 -1.59
C ALA A 29 -25.66 -26.61 -1.99
N ALA A 30 -26.44 -26.69 -3.07
CA ALA A 30 -27.33 -25.61 -3.50
C ALA A 30 -28.43 -25.31 -2.47
N ILE A 31 -28.98 -26.34 -1.80
CA ILE A 31 -29.97 -26.18 -0.71
C ILE A 31 -29.34 -25.44 0.47
N ILE A 32 -28.17 -25.86 0.95
CA ILE A 32 -27.48 -25.24 2.09
C ILE A 32 -27.13 -23.78 1.78
N VAL A 33 -26.54 -23.50 0.61
CA VAL A 33 -26.19 -22.13 0.19
C VAL A 33 -27.44 -21.25 0.08
N ARG A 34 -28.54 -21.78 -0.48
CA ARG A 34 -29.81 -21.04 -0.57
C ARG A 34 -30.41 -20.74 0.81
N LEU A 35 -30.35 -21.70 1.73
CA LEU A 35 -30.84 -21.53 3.11
C LEU A 35 -30.05 -20.44 3.84
N MET A 36 -28.72 -20.50 3.80
CA MET A 36 -27.85 -19.49 4.43
C MET A 36 -28.13 -18.08 3.88
N LEU A 37 -28.33 -17.94 2.57
CA LEU A 37 -28.70 -16.67 1.94
C LEU A 37 -30.10 -16.19 2.36
N ALA A 38 -31.05 -17.10 2.54
CA ALA A 38 -32.42 -16.75 2.92
C ALA A 38 -32.53 -16.29 4.38
N GLU A 39 -31.71 -16.86 5.27
CA GLU A 39 -31.66 -16.52 6.70
C GLU A 39 -30.75 -15.32 7.00
N GLY A 40 -30.15 -14.70 5.97
CA GLY A 40 -29.26 -13.55 6.13
C GLY A 40 -27.90 -13.89 6.73
N GLY A 41 -27.51 -15.17 6.70
CA GLY A 41 -26.19 -15.62 7.10
C GLY A 41 -25.12 -15.17 6.10
N SER A 42 -23.91 -14.92 6.61
CA SER A 42 -22.74 -14.72 5.76
C SER A 42 -22.35 -16.04 5.10
N LEU A 43 -22.42 -16.11 3.77
CA LEU A 43 -21.75 -17.19 3.05
C LEU A 43 -20.22 -17.02 3.20
N PRO A 44 -19.46 -18.12 3.31
CA PRO A 44 -18.04 -18.08 2.99
C PRO A 44 -17.86 -17.47 1.59
N PRO A 45 -16.76 -16.74 1.33
CA PRO A 45 -16.55 -16.08 0.05
C PRO A 45 -16.52 -17.13 -1.07
N LEU A 46 -17.65 -17.33 -1.75
CA LEU A 46 -17.79 -18.28 -2.86
C LEU A 46 -16.85 -17.94 -4.03
N SER A 47 -16.41 -16.69 -4.10
CA SER A 47 -15.35 -16.21 -5.01
C SER A 47 -14.00 -16.90 -4.82
N SER A 48 -13.77 -17.54 -3.67
CA SER A 48 -12.56 -18.34 -3.42
C SER A 48 -12.59 -19.73 -4.07
N LEU A 49 -13.76 -20.17 -4.56
CA LEU A 49 -13.90 -21.44 -5.27
C LEU A 49 -13.44 -21.31 -6.74
N PRO A 50 -12.95 -22.38 -7.37
CA PRO A 50 -12.75 -22.45 -8.82
C PRO A 50 -13.99 -22.00 -9.63
N GLU A 51 -13.76 -21.32 -10.76
CA GLU A 51 -14.82 -20.73 -11.59
C GLU A 51 -15.81 -21.77 -12.12
N ASP A 52 -15.35 -22.97 -12.44
CA ASP A 52 -16.17 -24.11 -12.86
C ASP A 52 -17.12 -24.58 -11.75
N LEU A 53 -16.68 -24.53 -10.48
CA LEU A 53 -17.52 -24.86 -9.32
C LEU A 53 -18.53 -23.75 -9.03
N GLN A 54 -18.14 -22.49 -9.18
CA GLN A 54 -19.06 -21.35 -9.04
C GLN A 54 -20.17 -21.41 -10.11
N ALA A 55 -19.78 -21.63 -11.38
CA ALA A 55 -20.71 -21.78 -12.48
C ALA A 55 -21.62 -23.00 -12.28
N GLY A 56 -21.06 -24.14 -11.88
CA GLY A 56 -21.82 -25.36 -11.64
C GLY A 56 -22.82 -25.25 -10.48
N LEU A 57 -22.45 -24.57 -9.38
CA LEU A 57 -23.37 -24.28 -8.28
C LEU A 57 -24.50 -23.36 -8.72
N THR A 58 -24.17 -22.29 -9.47
CA THR A 58 -25.14 -21.32 -9.97
C THR A 58 -26.13 -21.97 -10.95
N GLU A 59 -25.63 -22.79 -11.88
CA GLU A 59 -26.45 -23.56 -12.81
C GLU A 59 -27.36 -24.56 -12.08
N GLN A 60 -26.84 -25.22 -11.04
CA GLN A 60 -27.65 -26.14 -10.24
C GLN A 60 -28.77 -25.39 -9.50
N MET A 61 -28.46 -24.26 -8.85
CA MET A 61 -29.45 -23.41 -8.19
C MET A 61 -30.54 -22.94 -9.17
N ALA A 62 -30.19 -22.64 -10.42
CA ALA A 62 -31.14 -22.24 -11.45
C ALA A 62 -32.08 -23.38 -11.89
N ARG A 63 -31.63 -24.64 -11.79
CA ARG A 63 -32.43 -25.83 -12.14
C ARG A 63 -33.34 -26.30 -11.01
N MET A 64 -33.02 -25.94 -9.77
CA MET A 64 -33.79 -26.36 -8.60
C MET A 64 -35.12 -25.61 -8.49
N ARG A 65 -36.15 -26.32 -8.00
CA ARG A 65 -37.49 -25.79 -7.74
C ARG A 65 -37.76 -25.81 -6.23
N SER A 66 -39.04 -25.77 -5.82
CA SER A 66 -39.41 -25.89 -4.41
C SER A 66 -38.91 -27.20 -3.81
N VAL A 67 -38.18 -27.09 -2.71
CA VAL A 67 -37.77 -28.21 -1.84
C VAL A 67 -38.70 -28.20 -0.63
N ASP A 68 -39.27 -29.35 -0.28
CA ASP A 68 -40.13 -29.48 0.89
C ASP A 68 -39.32 -29.45 2.20
N ARG A 69 -40.02 -29.18 3.31
CA ARG A 69 -39.37 -29.04 4.62
C ARG A 69 -38.69 -30.33 5.09
N ALA A 70 -39.25 -31.51 4.80
CA ALA A 70 -38.67 -32.77 5.26
C ALA A 70 -37.33 -33.04 4.56
N THR A 71 -37.28 -32.81 3.24
CA THR A 71 -36.03 -32.91 2.47
C THR A 71 -34.99 -31.89 2.95
N MET A 72 -35.39 -30.65 3.21
CA MET A 72 -34.48 -29.62 3.72
C MET A 72 -33.89 -30.00 5.08
N THR A 73 -34.71 -30.47 6.03
CA THR A 73 -34.25 -30.91 7.35
C THR A 73 -33.27 -32.08 7.25
N ALA A 74 -33.56 -33.08 6.40
CA ALA A 74 -32.66 -34.21 6.19
C ALA A 74 -31.29 -33.80 5.64
N VAL A 75 -31.24 -32.82 4.72
CA VAL A 75 -29.98 -32.30 4.17
C VAL A 75 -29.18 -31.53 5.22
N ILE A 76 -29.85 -30.79 6.12
CA ILE A 76 -29.18 -30.07 7.21
C ILE A 76 -28.59 -31.06 8.22
N GLU A 77 -29.35 -32.08 8.63
CA GLU A 77 -28.87 -33.12 9.54
C GLU A 77 -27.64 -33.83 8.98
N GLU A 78 -27.68 -34.25 7.72
CA GLU A 78 -26.53 -34.86 7.04
C GLU A 78 -25.32 -33.91 6.97
N PHE A 79 -25.55 -32.63 6.69
CA PHE A 79 -24.48 -31.63 6.63
C PHE A 79 -23.84 -31.37 8.00
N LEU A 80 -24.63 -31.33 9.08
CA LEU A 80 -24.12 -31.19 10.44
C LEU A 80 -23.34 -32.44 10.88
N ASP A 81 -23.83 -33.64 10.55
CA ASP A 81 -23.11 -34.89 10.81
C ASP A 81 -21.77 -34.96 10.05
N GLU A 82 -21.73 -34.47 8.80
CA GLU A 82 -20.47 -34.36 8.04
C GLU A 82 -19.52 -33.32 8.66
N LEU A 83 -20.03 -32.19 9.16
CA LEU A 83 -19.22 -31.17 9.83
C LEU A 83 -18.63 -31.66 11.15
N ASP A 84 -19.41 -32.37 11.97
CA ASP A 84 -18.96 -32.93 13.25
C ASP A 84 -17.88 -34.01 13.08
N GLN A 85 -17.82 -34.65 11.90
CA GLN A 85 -16.75 -35.59 11.55
C GLN A 85 -15.45 -34.91 11.09
N VAL A 86 -15.47 -33.61 10.76
CA VAL A 86 -14.28 -32.83 10.38
C VAL A 86 -13.61 -32.28 11.63
N GLY A 87 -12.83 -33.11 12.31
CA GLY A 87 -12.17 -32.74 13.58
C GLY A 87 -11.11 -31.63 13.47
N LEU A 88 -10.41 -31.51 12.33
CA LEU A 88 -9.40 -30.46 12.12
C LEU A 88 -9.43 -30.01 10.64
N SER A 89 -9.92 -28.79 10.38
CA SER A 89 -9.85 -28.20 9.04
C SER A 89 -8.60 -27.33 8.90
N PHE A 90 -7.79 -27.59 7.88
CA PHE A 90 -6.71 -26.66 7.52
C PHE A 90 -7.29 -25.49 6.74
N PRO A 91 -6.92 -24.23 7.07
CA PRO A 91 -7.27 -23.10 6.24
C PRO A 91 -6.68 -23.30 4.84
N GLY A 92 -7.51 -23.11 3.83
CA GLY A 92 -7.08 -23.26 2.44
C GLY A 92 -5.95 -22.29 2.10
N GLY A 93 -4.96 -22.79 1.33
CA GLY A 93 -3.88 -21.97 0.80
C GLY A 93 -2.77 -21.62 1.79
N LEU A 94 -1.67 -21.09 1.27
CA LEU A 94 -0.49 -20.76 2.08
C LEU A 94 -0.78 -19.66 3.09
N GLU A 95 -1.60 -18.67 2.74
CA GLU A 95 -1.91 -17.55 3.63
C GLU A 95 -2.66 -18.00 4.88
N GLY A 96 -3.65 -18.89 4.71
CA GLY A 96 -4.34 -19.52 5.82
C GLY A 96 -3.42 -20.43 6.66
N ALA A 97 -2.53 -21.19 6.02
CA ALA A 97 -1.52 -21.98 6.73
C ALA A 97 -0.53 -21.11 7.52
N LEU A 98 -0.12 -19.96 6.96
CA LEU A 98 0.77 -19.01 7.64
C LEU A 98 0.07 -18.30 8.81
N ALA A 99 -1.23 -18.04 8.71
CA ALA A 99 -2.00 -17.49 9.82
C ALA A 99 -2.08 -18.46 11.00
N VAL A 100 -2.25 -19.76 10.74
CA VAL A 100 -2.23 -20.81 11.79
C VAL A 100 -0.84 -21.00 12.39
N MET A 101 0.20 -20.82 11.58
CA MET A 101 1.59 -20.96 12.01
C MET A 101 2.17 -19.68 12.61
N ASP A 102 1.40 -18.59 12.71
CA ASP A 102 1.87 -17.33 13.28
C ASP A 102 2.26 -17.53 14.75
N GLY A 103 3.42 -16.99 15.14
CA GLY A 103 4.05 -17.25 16.44
C GLY A 103 4.70 -18.64 16.61
N HIS A 104 4.50 -19.58 15.68
CA HIS A 104 5.14 -20.91 15.68
C HIS A 104 6.29 -21.06 14.68
N ILE A 105 6.38 -20.15 13.70
CA ILE A 105 7.51 -20.05 12.76
C ILE A 105 8.21 -18.71 12.91
N SER A 106 9.50 -18.66 12.55
CA SER A 106 10.22 -17.38 12.57
C SER A 106 9.65 -16.42 11.51
N PRO A 107 9.65 -15.09 11.79
CA PRO A 107 9.18 -14.09 10.83
C PRO A 107 9.90 -14.16 9.48
N ASP A 108 11.19 -14.52 9.47
CA ASP A 108 11.96 -14.69 8.25
C ASP A 108 11.48 -15.90 7.41
N THR A 109 11.14 -17.01 8.06
CA THR A 109 10.59 -18.20 7.40
C THR A 109 9.22 -17.90 6.81
N ALA A 110 8.34 -17.22 7.56
CA ALA A 110 7.03 -16.80 7.08
C ALA A 110 7.17 -15.91 5.83
N ASN A 111 8.05 -14.91 5.89
CA ASN A 111 8.31 -14.01 4.76
C ASN A 111 8.92 -14.74 3.56
N ARG A 112 9.84 -15.68 3.78
CA ARG A 112 10.41 -16.52 2.72
C ARG A 112 9.35 -17.37 2.04
N LEU A 113 8.46 -17.99 2.80
CA LEU A 113 7.35 -18.79 2.25
C LEU A 113 6.37 -17.93 1.47
N ARG A 114 6.02 -16.72 1.96
CA ARG A 114 5.21 -15.74 1.20
C ARG A 114 5.87 -15.35 -0.11
N ARG A 115 7.18 -15.10 -0.12
CA ARG A 115 7.94 -14.80 -1.34
C ARG A 115 7.92 -15.96 -2.34
N LEU A 116 8.16 -17.19 -1.88
CA LEU A 116 8.14 -18.38 -2.73
C LEU A 116 6.75 -18.62 -3.36
N ALA A 117 5.68 -18.44 -2.61
CA ALA A 117 4.32 -18.52 -3.17
C ALA A 117 3.98 -17.35 -4.10
N GLY A 118 4.47 -16.14 -3.81
CA GLY A 118 4.33 -14.98 -4.68
C GLY A 118 5.07 -15.12 -6.02
N SER A 119 6.04 -16.04 -6.11
CA SER A 119 6.76 -16.36 -7.35
C SER A 119 6.07 -17.47 -8.17
N GLY A 120 5.23 -18.30 -7.54
CA GLY A 120 4.49 -19.39 -8.17
C GLY A 120 2.99 -19.14 -8.35
N GLY A 121 2.46 -18.01 -7.87
CA GLY A 121 1.03 -17.69 -7.91
C GLY A 121 0.54 -17.24 -9.29
N LYS A 122 -0.74 -17.53 -9.58
CA LYS A 122 -1.51 -17.16 -10.79
C LYS A 122 -1.64 -15.64 -11.05
N GLY A 123 -0.83 -14.78 -10.43
CA GLY A 123 -0.87 -13.32 -10.60
C GLY A 123 -0.09 -12.86 -11.83
N ASP A 124 -0.44 -11.69 -12.37
CA ASP A 124 0.32 -11.07 -13.46
C ASP A 124 1.70 -10.60 -12.93
N PRO A 125 2.83 -11.14 -13.42
CA PRO A 125 4.16 -10.72 -12.96
C PRO A 125 4.45 -9.23 -13.19
N TRP A 126 3.71 -8.59 -14.11
CA TRP A 126 3.88 -7.17 -14.44
C TRP A 126 3.32 -6.24 -13.35
N GLU A 127 2.35 -6.67 -12.53
CA GLU A 127 1.80 -5.84 -11.44
C GLU A 127 2.89 -5.38 -10.47
N LYS A 128 3.84 -6.27 -10.14
CA LYS A 128 4.98 -5.93 -9.29
C LYS A 128 5.87 -4.88 -9.92
N LEU A 129 6.16 -5.00 -11.22
CA LEU A 129 7.02 -4.06 -11.96
C LEU A 129 6.35 -2.69 -12.15
N ILE A 130 5.03 -2.66 -12.29
CA ILE A 130 4.25 -1.42 -12.38
C ILE A 130 4.33 -0.64 -11.07
N GLY A 131 4.41 -1.30 -9.92
CA GLY A 131 4.52 -0.65 -8.60
C GLY A 131 5.88 -0.04 -8.28
N LEU A 132 6.96 -0.41 -8.98
CA LEU A 132 8.32 0.06 -8.67
C LEU A 132 8.57 1.51 -9.11
N PRO A 133 9.39 2.31 -8.41
CA PRO A 133 9.74 3.66 -8.88
C PRO A 133 10.59 3.61 -10.17
N VAL A 134 10.54 4.69 -10.97
CA VAL A 134 11.27 4.80 -12.26
C VAL A 134 12.77 4.60 -12.08
N ASP A 135 13.34 5.15 -11.01
CA ASP A 135 14.78 5.07 -10.73
C ASP A 135 15.24 3.65 -10.39
N GLU A 136 14.35 2.77 -9.96
CA GLU A 136 14.65 1.34 -9.78
C GLU A 136 14.54 0.55 -11.08
N LEU A 137 13.65 0.95 -11.99
CA LEU A 137 13.46 0.28 -13.28
C LEU A 137 14.54 0.66 -14.31
N LEU A 138 15.07 1.88 -14.23
CA LEU A 138 16.02 2.43 -15.21
C LEU A 138 17.29 1.56 -15.36
N PRO A 139 17.98 1.12 -14.28
CA PRO A 139 19.17 0.29 -14.43
C PRO A 139 18.90 -1.05 -15.11
N VAL A 140 17.72 -1.63 -14.88
CA VAL A 140 17.31 -2.88 -15.54
C VAL A 140 17.08 -2.63 -17.03
N LEU A 141 16.39 -1.54 -17.37
CA LEU A 141 16.17 -1.15 -18.77
C LEU A 141 17.50 -0.89 -19.50
N GLU A 142 18.51 -0.36 -18.82
CA GLU A 142 19.86 -0.12 -19.35
C GLU A 142 20.70 -1.39 -19.51
N GLN A 143 20.51 -2.41 -18.68
CA GLN A 143 21.27 -3.67 -18.76
C GLN A 143 20.62 -4.70 -19.68
N GLU A 144 19.30 -4.65 -19.83
CA GLU A 144 18.54 -5.61 -20.63
C GLU A 144 18.66 -5.38 -22.16
N SER A 145 18.29 -6.42 -22.92
CA SER A 145 18.26 -6.38 -24.38
C SER A 145 17.23 -5.35 -24.89
N THR A 146 17.39 -4.92 -26.16
CA THR A 146 16.48 -3.93 -26.76
C THR A 146 15.04 -4.44 -26.81
N GLU A 147 14.88 -5.73 -27.06
CA GLU A 147 13.60 -6.44 -27.18
C GLU A 147 12.92 -6.57 -25.83
N VAL A 148 13.66 -6.94 -24.78
CA VAL A 148 13.15 -7.02 -23.41
C VAL A 148 12.74 -5.65 -22.90
N ALA A 149 13.56 -4.63 -23.15
CA ALA A 149 13.24 -3.24 -22.82
C ALA A 149 11.98 -2.76 -23.54
N ALA A 150 11.81 -3.12 -24.81
CA ALA A 150 10.61 -2.79 -25.58
C ALA A 150 9.35 -3.46 -25.01
N VAL A 151 9.42 -4.75 -24.68
CA VAL A 151 8.30 -5.46 -24.03
C VAL A 151 7.97 -4.85 -22.67
N MET A 152 8.99 -4.46 -21.88
CA MET A 152 8.79 -3.77 -20.61
C MET A 152 8.07 -2.44 -20.80
N LEU A 153 8.54 -1.57 -21.70
CA LEU A 153 7.89 -0.27 -21.97
C LEU A 153 6.46 -0.46 -22.49
N SER A 154 6.19 -1.46 -23.33
CA SER A 154 4.84 -1.77 -23.83
C SER A 154 3.87 -2.25 -22.75
N LYS A 155 4.36 -2.79 -21.63
CA LYS A 155 3.53 -3.29 -20.51
C LYS A 155 3.37 -2.27 -19.37
N LEU A 156 4.19 -1.22 -19.33
CA LEU A 156 4.09 -0.16 -18.33
C LEU A 156 3.05 0.90 -18.71
N PRO A 157 2.46 1.61 -17.72
CA PRO A 157 1.62 2.77 -17.99
C PRO A 157 2.36 3.84 -18.81
N VAL A 158 1.66 4.46 -19.76
CA VAL A 158 2.23 5.43 -20.72
C VAL A 158 3.08 6.53 -20.06
N PRO A 159 2.65 7.20 -18.97
CA PRO A 159 3.47 8.25 -18.34
C PRO A 159 4.82 7.73 -17.85
N LYS A 160 4.81 6.54 -17.23
CA LYS A 160 6.00 5.90 -16.67
C LYS A 160 6.95 5.40 -17.76
N ALA A 161 6.39 4.85 -18.84
CA ALA A 161 7.15 4.43 -20.00
C ALA A 161 7.81 5.63 -20.71
N ALA A 162 7.10 6.76 -20.81
CA ALA A 162 7.64 7.98 -21.40
C ALA A 162 8.80 8.55 -20.56
N GLU A 163 8.66 8.59 -19.23
CA GLU A 163 9.73 9.02 -18.33
C GLU A 163 10.98 8.12 -18.45
N LEU A 164 10.79 6.80 -18.43
CA LEU A 164 11.88 5.84 -18.61
C LEU A 164 12.59 6.00 -19.96
N LEU A 165 11.83 6.15 -21.04
CA LEU A 165 12.40 6.34 -22.38
C LEU A 165 13.21 7.65 -22.46
N GLY A 166 12.77 8.71 -21.79
CA GLY A 166 13.48 9.99 -21.73
C GLY A 166 14.79 9.95 -20.94
N LYS A 167 14.91 9.05 -19.96
CA LYS A 167 16.13 8.84 -19.15
C LYS A 167 17.16 7.92 -19.83
N LEU A 168 16.79 7.17 -20.86
CA LEU A 168 17.72 6.28 -21.57
C LEU A 168 18.72 7.04 -22.47
N PRO A 169 19.94 6.49 -22.68
CA PRO A 169 20.87 7.02 -23.67
C PRO A 169 20.26 7.08 -25.07
N GLY A 170 20.45 8.18 -25.80
CA GLY A 170 19.69 8.47 -27.03
C GLY A 170 19.79 7.40 -28.14
N GLU A 171 20.91 6.68 -28.24
CA GLU A 171 21.02 5.54 -29.17
C GLU A 171 20.14 4.35 -28.75
N LYS A 172 20.21 3.99 -27.46
CA LYS A 172 19.41 2.90 -26.90
C LYS A 172 17.92 3.24 -26.92
N ALA A 173 17.55 4.47 -26.56
CA ALA A 173 16.17 4.95 -26.63
C ALA A 173 15.57 4.80 -28.04
N ARG A 174 16.30 5.19 -29.10
CA ARG A 174 15.85 5.02 -30.49
C ARG A 174 15.63 3.55 -30.85
N ARG A 175 16.57 2.68 -30.50
CA ARG A 175 16.48 1.23 -30.77
C ARG A 175 15.29 0.61 -30.04
N VAL A 176 15.09 0.95 -28.76
CA VAL A 176 13.97 0.45 -27.96
C VAL A 176 12.64 0.97 -28.51
N ALA A 177 12.53 2.26 -28.84
CA ALA A 177 11.31 2.82 -29.43
C ALA A 177 10.95 2.17 -30.77
N TYR A 178 11.94 1.86 -31.61
CA TYR A 178 11.71 1.09 -32.83
C TYR A 178 11.23 -0.33 -32.51
N ALA A 179 11.87 -1.02 -31.56
CA ALA A 179 11.50 -2.37 -31.16
C ALA A 179 10.09 -2.45 -30.55
N VAL A 180 9.61 -1.39 -29.86
CA VAL A 180 8.22 -1.30 -29.37
C VAL A 180 7.22 -1.49 -30.50
N SER A 181 7.46 -0.93 -31.69
CA SER A 181 6.59 -1.10 -32.86
C SER A 181 6.48 -2.56 -33.34
N MET A 182 7.46 -3.39 -33.00
CA MET A 182 7.52 -4.81 -33.38
C MET A 182 7.02 -5.74 -32.28
N THR A 183 6.59 -5.21 -31.12
CA THR A 183 6.14 -6.05 -29.99
C THR A 183 4.81 -6.76 -30.21
N GLY A 184 4.02 -6.36 -31.22
CA GLY A 184 2.69 -6.92 -31.50
C GLY A 184 2.68 -8.40 -31.91
N SER A 185 3.81 -8.95 -32.35
CA SER A 185 3.96 -10.37 -32.73
C SER A 185 4.47 -11.26 -31.58
N VAL A 186 4.74 -10.70 -30.40
CA VAL A 186 5.28 -11.47 -29.27
C VAL A 186 4.15 -12.27 -28.62
N GLU A 187 4.35 -13.58 -28.48
CA GLU A 187 3.37 -14.46 -27.88
C GLU A 187 3.10 -14.09 -26.40
N PRO A 188 1.85 -14.14 -25.92
CA PRO A 188 1.51 -13.81 -24.53
C PRO A 188 2.33 -14.58 -23.49
N GLU A 189 2.61 -15.86 -23.75
CA GLU A 189 3.42 -16.70 -22.88
C GLU A 189 4.88 -16.21 -22.79
N THR A 190 5.42 -15.68 -23.87
CA THR A 190 6.77 -15.07 -23.90
C THR A 190 6.78 -13.77 -23.09
N VAL A 191 5.78 -12.91 -23.25
CA VAL A 191 5.62 -11.68 -22.44
C VAL A 191 5.52 -12.02 -20.95
N ARG A 192 4.78 -13.08 -20.60
CA ARG A 192 4.65 -13.56 -19.22
C ARG A 192 5.99 -14.03 -18.66
N ARG A 193 6.76 -14.83 -19.42
CA ARG A 193 8.10 -15.30 -19.02
C ARG A 193 9.10 -14.16 -18.82
N ILE A 194 9.08 -13.16 -19.71
CA ILE A 194 9.89 -11.95 -19.57
C ILE A 194 9.54 -11.23 -18.26
N GLY A 195 8.25 -11.01 -17.99
CA GLY A 195 7.79 -10.39 -16.75
C GLY A 195 8.23 -11.18 -15.51
N GLN A 196 8.14 -12.51 -15.53
CA GLN A 196 8.60 -13.36 -14.42
C GLN A 196 10.11 -13.26 -14.19
N SER A 197 10.90 -13.27 -15.26
CA SER A 197 12.36 -13.13 -15.18
C SER A 197 12.74 -11.78 -14.57
N LEU A 198 12.16 -10.69 -15.08
CA LEU A 198 12.39 -9.34 -14.57
C LEU A 198 11.97 -9.22 -13.10
N ALA A 199 10.77 -9.68 -12.75
CA ALA A 199 10.29 -9.66 -11.36
C ALA A 199 11.18 -10.47 -10.41
N ALA A 200 11.74 -11.60 -10.88
CA ALA A 200 12.68 -12.40 -10.09
C ALA A 200 14.03 -11.68 -9.89
N GLN A 201 14.52 -10.94 -10.88
CA GLN A 201 15.72 -10.11 -10.72
C GLN A 201 15.54 -9.05 -9.63
N PHE A 202 14.37 -8.41 -9.56
CA PHE A 202 14.04 -7.47 -8.47
C PHE A 202 13.90 -8.18 -7.11
N ALA A 203 13.26 -9.34 -7.06
CA ALA A 203 13.06 -10.10 -5.82
C ALA A 203 14.36 -10.67 -5.22
N ASN A 204 15.40 -10.86 -6.06
CA ASN A 204 16.70 -11.41 -5.67
C ASN A 204 17.77 -10.34 -5.41
N GLN A 205 17.43 -9.04 -5.42
CA GLN A 205 18.38 -8.05 -4.94
C GLN A 205 18.62 -8.28 -3.44
N PRO A 206 19.90 -8.41 -3.00
CA PRO A 206 20.19 -8.56 -1.58
C PRO A 206 19.58 -7.38 -0.84
N ALA A 207 18.93 -7.67 0.30
CA ALA A 207 18.37 -6.63 1.15
C ALA A 207 19.46 -5.57 1.37
N ARG A 208 19.18 -4.32 0.96
CA ARG A 208 20.12 -3.23 1.21
C ARG A 208 20.34 -3.16 2.71
N ALA A 209 21.60 -3.19 3.15
CA ALA A 209 21.94 -3.16 4.57
C ALA A 209 21.45 -1.88 5.28
N PHE A 210 21.13 -0.85 4.50
CA PHE A 210 20.65 0.42 4.98
C PHE A 210 19.38 0.83 4.22
N SER A 211 18.39 1.31 4.96
CA SER A 211 17.22 2.00 4.43
C SER A 211 17.59 3.43 4.00
N GLY A 212 16.97 3.94 2.93
CA GLY A 212 17.17 5.30 2.43
C GLY A 212 18.46 5.50 1.63
N THR A 213 18.56 6.65 0.95
CA THR A 213 19.77 6.99 0.19
C THR A 213 20.90 7.45 1.12
N PRO A 214 22.18 7.46 0.67
CA PRO A 214 23.26 8.07 1.45
C PRO A 214 22.99 9.56 1.78
N VAL A 215 22.34 10.29 0.87
CA VAL A 215 21.95 11.69 1.06
C VAL A 215 20.98 11.81 2.23
N ASP A 216 19.92 11.00 2.26
CA ASP A 216 18.92 11.04 3.32
C ASP A 216 19.54 10.72 4.68
N ARG A 217 20.43 9.71 4.72
CA ARG A 217 21.09 9.30 5.96
C ARG A 217 22.02 10.38 6.51
N VAL A 218 22.84 11.00 5.66
CA VAL A 218 23.71 12.10 6.07
C VAL A 218 22.88 13.32 6.47
N GLY A 219 21.87 13.67 5.68
CA GLY A 219 20.95 14.77 5.99
C GLY A 219 20.24 14.59 7.33
N ALA A 220 19.75 13.39 7.63
CA ALA A 220 19.11 13.07 8.92
C ALA A 220 20.06 13.24 10.11
N ILE A 221 21.33 12.81 9.97
CA ILE A 221 22.37 13.02 11.00
C ILE A 221 22.63 14.52 11.19
N LEU A 222 22.77 15.27 10.09
CA LEU A 222 23.06 16.70 10.13
C LEU A 222 21.88 17.56 10.61
N ASN A 223 20.64 17.11 10.44
CA ASN A 223 19.44 17.79 10.96
C ASN A 223 19.46 17.93 12.48
N VAL A 224 19.98 16.92 13.18
CA VAL A 224 20.04 16.90 14.65
C VAL A 224 21.43 17.27 15.21
N SER A 225 22.38 17.55 14.33
CA SER A 225 23.73 17.96 14.71
C SER A 225 23.76 19.45 15.10
N PRO A 226 24.65 19.86 16.03
CA PRO A 226 24.88 21.27 16.34
C PRO A 226 25.24 22.07 15.08
N ALA A 227 24.82 23.34 15.03
CA ALA A 227 24.99 24.17 13.83
C ALA A 227 26.45 24.26 13.37
N LEU A 228 27.38 24.49 14.30
CA LEU A 228 28.82 24.57 14.01
C LEU A 228 29.34 23.28 13.35
N THR A 229 29.01 22.11 13.90
CA THR A 229 29.44 20.82 13.36
C THR A 229 28.82 20.56 11.98
N ARG A 230 27.55 20.91 11.79
CA ARG A 230 26.88 20.77 10.50
C ARG A 230 27.57 21.61 9.42
N ASP A 231 27.86 22.87 9.73
CA ASP A 231 28.44 23.80 8.75
C ASP A 231 29.88 23.39 8.39
N GLU A 232 30.67 22.93 9.38
CA GLU A 232 32.01 22.37 9.14
C GLU A 232 31.97 21.11 8.26
N VAL A 233 31.04 20.18 8.55
CA VAL A 233 30.89 18.94 7.77
C VAL A 233 30.41 19.23 6.35
N LEU A 234 29.45 20.15 6.18
CA LEU A 234 28.97 20.54 4.85
C LEU A 234 30.07 21.19 4.02
N LYS A 235 30.90 22.04 4.62
CA LYS A 235 32.07 22.63 3.95
C LYS A 235 33.07 21.57 3.51
N GLY A 236 33.39 20.61 4.39
CA GLY A 236 34.28 19.50 4.05
C GLY A 236 33.70 18.59 2.96
N LEU A 237 32.39 18.35 2.96
CA LEU A 237 31.71 17.62 1.90
C LEU A 237 31.75 18.39 0.57
N GLU A 238 31.60 19.71 0.59
CA GLU A 238 31.63 20.54 -0.61
C GLU A 238 33.02 20.54 -1.28
N GLU A 239 34.09 20.54 -0.47
CA GLU A 239 35.47 20.39 -0.96
C GLU A 239 35.74 19.02 -1.59
N ALA A 240 35.10 17.96 -1.08
CA ALA A 240 35.31 16.59 -1.56
C ALA A 240 34.39 16.19 -2.74
N ASP A 241 33.11 16.55 -2.67
CA ASP A 241 32.08 16.28 -3.66
C ASP A 241 30.96 17.34 -3.54
N ALA A 242 31.12 18.43 -4.30
CA ALA A 242 30.16 19.53 -4.35
C ALA A 242 28.74 19.08 -4.74
N ALA A 243 28.61 18.11 -5.65
CA ALA A 243 27.30 17.64 -6.09
C ALA A 243 26.58 16.84 -4.99
N PHE A 244 27.33 16.06 -4.20
CA PHE A 244 26.77 15.37 -3.05
C PHE A 244 26.44 16.33 -1.91
N ALA A 245 27.32 17.29 -1.60
CA ALA A 245 27.10 18.30 -0.58
C ALA A 245 25.82 19.11 -0.86
N GLU A 246 25.59 19.47 -2.12
CA GLU A 246 24.39 20.20 -2.52
C GLU A 246 23.10 19.38 -2.32
N LYS A 247 23.13 18.09 -2.67
CA LYS A 247 22.01 17.18 -2.40
C LYS A 247 21.73 17.05 -0.90
N VAL A 248 22.78 16.93 -0.08
CA VAL A 248 22.66 16.85 1.38
C VAL A 248 22.09 18.16 1.94
N ARG A 249 22.55 19.31 1.47
CA ARG A 249 22.05 20.63 1.87
C ARG A 249 20.54 20.76 1.62
N LYS A 250 20.06 20.32 0.45
CA LYS A 250 18.63 20.31 0.10
C LYS A 250 17.80 19.36 0.98
N ALA A 251 18.38 18.23 1.36
CA ALA A 251 17.74 17.24 2.22
C ALA A 251 17.61 17.72 3.69
N ILE A 252 18.44 18.68 4.11
CA ILE A 252 18.44 19.21 5.47
C ILE A 252 17.22 20.13 5.70
N PHE A 253 16.51 19.89 6.80
CA PHE A 253 15.42 20.74 7.27
C PHE A 253 15.68 21.11 8.72
N THR A 254 16.05 22.36 8.96
CA THR A 254 16.38 22.90 10.28
C THR A 254 15.29 23.86 10.75
N PHE A 255 15.39 24.30 12.00
CA PHE A 255 14.46 25.28 12.58
C PHE A 255 14.37 26.58 11.77
N GLN A 256 15.47 27.01 11.15
CA GLN A 256 15.53 28.23 10.33
C GLN A 256 14.77 28.09 9.01
N HIS A 257 14.60 26.87 8.51
CA HIS A 257 13.90 26.64 7.23
C HIS A 257 12.37 26.68 7.38
N ILE A 258 11.83 26.73 8.60
CA ILE A 258 10.38 26.64 8.86
C ILE A 258 9.59 27.71 8.07
N PRO A 259 9.92 29.01 8.07
CA PRO A 259 9.12 30.02 7.37
C PRO A 259 9.08 29.83 5.86
N ALA A 260 10.18 29.37 5.26
CA ALA A 260 10.31 29.17 3.83
C ALA A 260 9.65 27.86 3.36
N ARG A 261 9.75 26.80 4.18
CA ARG A 261 9.44 25.43 3.75
C ARG A 261 8.17 24.84 4.38
N LEU A 262 7.59 25.46 5.41
CA LEU A 262 6.32 25.03 6.00
C LEU A 262 5.17 25.90 5.50
N SER A 263 4.06 25.29 5.11
CA SER A 263 2.88 26.06 4.73
C SER A 263 2.22 26.71 5.96
N PRO A 264 1.80 27.99 5.90
CA PRO A 264 1.08 28.68 6.98
C PRO A 264 -0.10 27.88 7.58
N ARG A 265 -0.84 27.15 6.73
CA ARG A 265 -2.00 26.33 7.14
C ARG A 265 -1.65 25.12 8.01
N ASP A 266 -0.40 24.68 7.96
CA ASP A 266 0.07 23.47 8.65
C ASP A 266 0.68 23.79 10.02
N VAL A 267 1.00 25.05 10.30
CA VAL A 267 1.51 25.52 11.60
C VAL A 267 0.63 25.05 12.76
N PRO A 268 -0.71 25.14 12.75
CA PRO A 268 -1.53 24.65 13.86
C PRO A 268 -1.40 23.15 14.14
N LYS A 269 -1.07 22.32 13.13
CA LYS A 269 -0.85 20.88 13.31
C LYS A 269 0.46 20.64 14.05
N VAL A 270 1.53 21.32 13.62
CA VAL A 270 2.86 21.24 14.23
C VAL A 270 2.80 21.61 15.71
N ILE A 271 2.16 22.73 16.04
CA ILE A 271 2.04 23.23 17.42
C ILE A 271 1.29 22.24 18.34
N ARG A 272 0.38 21.42 17.81
CA ARG A 272 -0.34 20.41 18.59
C ARG A 272 0.49 19.15 18.89
N VAL A 273 1.44 18.83 18.03
CA VAL A 273 2.29 17.63 18.16
C VAL A 273 3.49 17.89 19.08
N VAL A 274 4.01 19.12 19.07
CA VAL A 274 5.17 19.49 19.87
C VAL A 274 4.78 19.74 21.33
N ASP A 275 5.55 19.18 22.27
CA ASP A 275 5.39 19.44 23.70
C ASP A 275 5.46 20.95 24.02
N GLN A 276 4.56 21.43 24.87
CA GLN A 276 4.42 22.85 25.16
C GLN A 276 5.69 23.44 25.80
N LEU A 277 6.36 22.72 26.71
CA LEU A 277 7.58 23.23 27.36
C LEU A 277 8.72 23.35 26.35
N ARG A 278 8.85 22.37 25.45
CA ARG A 278 9.82 22.43 24.33
C ARG A 278 9.50 23.58 23.37
N LEU A 279 8.24 23.76 23.01
CA LEU A 279 7.82 24.86 22.13
C LEU A 279 8.12 26.24 22.74
N VAL A 280 7.75 26.46 24.01
CA VAL A 280 8.04 27.71 24.73
C VAL A 280 9.54 27.97 24.80
N THR A 281 10.32 26.94 25.08
CA THR A 281 11.79 27.05 25.15
C THR A 281 12.40 27.37 23.77
N ALA A 282 11.89 26.76 22.70
CA ALA A 282 12.31 27.06 21.33
C ALA A 282 11.97 28.51 20.96
N LEU A 283 10.77 29.00 21.28
CA LEU A 283 10.34 30.37 21.00
C LEU A 283 11.14 31.41 21.81
N ALA A 284 11.46 31.12 23.07
CA ALA A 284 12.29 31.99 23.90
C ALA A 284 13.72 32.10 23.36
N ALA A 285 14.29 30.98 22.93
CA ALA A 285 15.62 30.96 22.32
C ALA A 285 15.64 31.62 20.93
N ALA A 286 14.59 31.45 20.14
CA ALA A 286 14.47 32.00 18.80
C ALA A 286 14.50 33.54 18.78
N GLN A 287 14.01 34.20 19.83
CA GLN A 287 14.06 35.67 19.96
C GLN A 287 15.48 36.25 20.11
N THR A 288 16.50 35.41 20.31
CA THR A 288 17.89 35.87 20.50
C THR A 288 18.64 36.14 19.20
N THR A 289 18.11 35.69 18.06
CA THR A 289 18.70 35.91 16.73
C THR A 289 17.66 36.46 15.75
N PRO A 290 18.06 37.25 14.73
CA PRO A 290 17.14 37.73 13.71
C PRO A 290 16.42 36.61 12.97
N GLU A 291 17.15 35.55 12.60
CA GLU A 291 16.60 34.40 11.86
C GLU A 291 15.63 33.61 12.73
N GLY A 292 15.94 33.43 14.02
CA GLY A 292 15.03 32.79 14.97
C GLY A 292 13.77 33.63 15.19
N THR A 293 13.89 34.95 15.22
CA THR A 293 12.75 35.85 15.43
C THR A 293 11.76 35.74 14.26
N GLU A 294 12.25 35.60 13.03
CA GLU A 294 11.42 35.33 11.86
C GLU A 294 10.62 34.02 12.02
N VAL A 295 11.28 32.95 12.46
CA VAL A 295 10.62 31.65 12.73
C VAL A 295 9.54 31.79 13.81
N ALA A 296 9.87 32.47 14.91
CA ALA A 296 8.92 32.68 16.00
C ALA A 296 7.68 33.46 15.55
N GLU A 297 7.85 34.55 14.82
CA GLU A 297 6.72 35.34 14.29
C GLU A 297 5.94 34.58 13.23
N PHE A 298 6.59 33.78 12.38
CA PHE A 298 5.91 32.90 11.43
C PHE A 298 5.01 31.89 12.16
N LEU A 299 5.51 31.22 13.21
CA LEU A 299 4.71 30.28 13.99
C LEU A 299 3.55 30.98 14.71
N LEU A 300 3.80 32.14 15.32
CA LEU A 300 2.82 32.87 16.13
C LEU A 300 1.75 33.59 15.30
N SER A 301 2.07 34.06 14.10
CA SER A 301 1.11 34.74 13.21
C SER A 301 0.10 33.78 12.57
N ASN A 302 0.44 32.49 12.49
CA ASN A 302 -0.38 31.45 11.86
C ASN A 302 -1.20 30.62 12.86
N MET A 303 -1.47 31.17 14.04
CA MET A 303 -2.33 30.56 15.05
C MET A 303 -3.35 31.56 15.61
N SER A 304 -4.27 31.09 16.48
CA SER A 304 -5.26 31.99 17.09
C SER A 304 -4.58 33.04 17.98
N GLN A 305 -5.07 34.29 17.96
CA GLN A 305 -4.51 35.40 18.74
C GLN A 305 -4.33 35.06 20.23
N ARG A 306 -5.29 34.33 20.83
CA ARG A 306 -5.23 33.92 22.23
C ARG A 306 -4.05 32.97 22.51
N MET A 307 -3.83 31.98 21.66
CA MET A 307 -2.71 31.04 21.81
C MET A 307 -1.37 31.73 21.58
N ALA A 308 -1.28 32.56 20.53
CA ALA A 308 -0.07 33.32 20.23
C ALA A 308 0.34 34.23 21.40
N GLN A 309 -0.63 34.92 22.01
CA GLN A 309 -0.38 35.79 23.16
C GLN A 309 0.13 34.99 24.37
N GLY A 310 -0.50 33.86 24.69
CA GLY A 310 -0.06 32.99 25.79
C GLY A 310 1.37 32.48 25.60
N LEU A 311 1.70 31.99 24.40
CA LEU A 311 3.05 31.51 24.09
C LEU A 311 4.10 32.63 24.12
N ARG A 312 3.77 33.85 23.68
CA ARG A 312 4.67 35.02 23.81
C ARG A 312 4.96 35.35 25.27
N GLU A 313 3.93 35.34 26.12
CA GLU A 313 4.07 35.61 27.55
C GLU A 313 4.90 34.53 28.25
N GLU A 314 4.62 33.26 27.99
CA GLU A 314 5.37 32.12 28.53
C GLU A 314 6.85 32.14 28.07
N ALA A 315 7.10 32.44 26.79
CA ALA A 315 8.45 32.57 26.26
C ALA A 315 9.21 33.75 26.90
N GLY A 316 8.52 34.89 27.08
CA GLY A 316 9.08 36.05 27.77
C GLY A 316 9.42 35.77 29.25
N GLN A 317 8.61 34.96 29.94
CA GLN A 317 8.87 34.54 31.32
C GLN A 317 10.04 33.55 31.43
N ARG A 318 10.24 32.69 30.42
CA ARG A 318 11.35 31.72 30.39
C ARG A 318 12.72 32.43 30.39
N GLY A 319 12.80 33.59 29.76
CA GLY A 319 14.03 34.40 29.71
C GLY A 319 15.16 33.72 28.95
N LYS A 320 16.41 33.97 29.36
CA LYS A 320 17.60 33.46 28.66
C LYS A 320 17.74 31.94 28.83
N VAL A 321 17.66 31.21 27.73
CA VAL A 321 17.83 29.75 27.66
C VAL A 321 19.30 29.40 27.42
N LYS A 322 19.77 28.27 27.95
CA LYS A 322 21.11 27.75 27.64
C LYS A 322 21.15 27.20 26.21
N GLU A 323 22.26 27.40 25.50
CA GLU A 323 22.42 27.00 24.09
C GLU A 323 22.05 25.54 23.83
N LYS A 324 22.55 24.60 24.65
CA LYS A 324 22.18 23.18 24.53
C LYS A 324 20.67 22.92 24.66
N GLU A 325 20.01 23.60 25.60
CA GLU A 325 18.57 23.44 25.84
C GLU A 325 17.75 24.05 24.70
N ALA A 326 18.23 25.17 24.14
CA ALA A 326 17.67 25.79 22.95
C ALA A 326 17.75 24.87 21.73
N GLU A 327 18.91 24.27 21.46
CA GLU A 327 19.09 23.33 20.34
C GLU A 327 18.17 22.11 20.48
N GLU A 328 18.10 21.50 21.66
CA GLU A 328 17.21 20.36 21.89
C GLU A 328 15.73 20.73 21.69
N ALA A 329 15.33 21.93 22.12
CA ALA A 329 13.97 22.43 21.94
C ALA A 329 13.64 22.71 20.46
N MET A 330 14.55 23.36 19.73
CA MET A 330 14.41 23.60 18.29
C MET A 330 14.35 22.29 17.50
N ASN A 331 15.20 21.32 17.84
CA ASN A 331 15.19 20.00 17.23
C ASN A 331 13.89 19.23 17.51
N ALA A 332 13.27 19.42 18.68
CA ALA A 332 11.96 18.84 18.97
C ALA A 332 10.85 19.40 18.06
N VAL A 333 10.90 20.71 17.74
CA VAL A 333 9.97 21.32 16.78
C VAL A 333 10.17 20.75 15.38
N VAL A 334 11.42 20.67 14.93
CA VAL A 334 11.79 20.09 13.63
C VAL A 334 11.35 18.63 13.53
N ALA A 335 11.57 17.84 14.58
CA ALA A 335 11.15 16.44 14.63
C ALA A 335 9.62 16.29 14.54
N GLY A 336 8.85 17.15 15.21
CA GLY A 336 7.39 17.17 15.08
C GLY A 336 6.91 17.46 13.66
N ILE A 337 7.59 18.36 12.94
CA ILE A 337 7.29 18.65 11.53
C ILE A 337 7.59 17.42 10.66
N ARG A 338 8.75 16.78 10.84
CA ARG A 338 9.12 15.57 10.09
C ARG A 338 8.16 14.41 10.32
N GLN A 339 7.69 14.22 11.56
CA GLN A 339 6.67 13.21 11.86
C GLN A 339 5.36 13.46 11.09
N LEU A 340 4.95 14.73 10.97
CA LEU A 340 3.77 15.11 10.20
C LEU A 340 3.99 14.99 8.68
N GLU A 341 5.22 15.18 8.21
CA GLU A 341 5.62 14.93 6.82
C GLU A 341 5.57 13.44 6.49
N GLU A 342 6.16 12.58 7.33
CA GLU A 342 6.18 11.13 7.15
C GLU A 342 4.78 10.50 7.16
N SER A 343 3.85 11.08 7.93
CA SER A 343 2.44 10.66 7.95
C SER A 343 1.61 11.24 6.80
N GLY A 344 2.18 12.14 5.98
CA GLY A 344 1.50 12.80 4.87
C GLY A 344 0.49 13.88 5.31
N GLU A 345 0.47 14.25 6.58
CA GLU A 345 -0.39 15.33 7.09
C GLU A 345 0.13 16.73 6.72
N VAL A 346 1.43 16.85 6.50
CA VAL A 346 2.13 18.08 6.08
C VAL A 346 2.97 17.77 4.86
N VAL A 347 3.03 18.70 3.91
CA VAL A 347 3.93 18.62 2.76
C VAL A 347 4.89 19.79 2.84
N LEU A 348 6.19 19.50 2.92
CA LEU A 348 7.22 20.54 2.90
C LEU A 348 7.35 21.11 1.49
N ILE A 349 7.48 22.42 1.41
CA ILE A 349 7.80 23.10 0.16
C ILE A 349 9.28 22.77 -0.13
N VAL A 350 9.51 22.21 -1.31
CA VAL A 350 10.86 22.01 -1.85
C VAL A 350 11.23 23.32 -2.52
N GLU A 351 12.36 23.91 -2.13
CA GLU A 351 12.95 25.01 -2.88
C GLU A 351 13.41 24.41 -4.23
N GLU A 352 12.63 24.65 -5.28
CA GLU A 352 13.10 24.48 -6.65
C GLU A 352 13.95 25.72 -6.97
N ASP A 353 15.24 25.50 -7.25
CA ASP A 353 16.07 26.54 -7.84
C ASP A 353 15.54 26.86 -9.25
N GLU A 354 15.39 28.14 -9.57
CA GLU A 354 15.29 28.61 -10.96
C GLU A 354 16.53 28.24 -11.79
#